data_AF-A0A6M4PHH6-F1
#
_entry.id   AF-A0A6M4PHH6-F1
#
_cell.length_a   1.000
_cell.length_b   1.000
_cell.length_c   1.000
_cell.angle_alpha   90.00
_cell.angle_beta   90.00
_cell.angle_gamma   90.00
#
_symmetry.space_group_name_H-M   'P 1'
#
loop_
_entity.id
_entity.type
_entity.pdbx_description
1 polymer ?
#
loop_
_entity_poly.entity_id
_entity_poly.type
_entity_poly.pdbx_seq_one_letter_code
_entity_poly.pdbx_strand_id
1 'polypeptide(L)'
;MTETETKAPITYAGTPVADLVGRTVLVRPYYHVPESRSCLRSVRSPFTFEARVIEASGEMVMVEFTWAADSAPWNKRAVFYPKELHQTAGWFRICECPACAGDGIYEHRGA
;
A
#
# COMPACT_ATOMS: atom_id res chain seq x y z
N MET A 1 31.01 -2.21 -15.77
CA MET A 1 30.27 -1.54 -14.68
C MET A 1 28.87 -1.35 -15.19
N THR A 2 27.98 -2.28 -14.89
CA THR A 2 26.58 -2.19 -15.33
C THR A 2 25.91 -1.17 -14.43
N GLU A 3 25.50 -0.04 -14.99
CA GLU A 3 24.59 0.88 -14.31
C GLU A 3 23.37 0.07 -13.87
N THR A 4 23.31 -0.23 -12.57
CA THR A 4 22.09 -0.69 -11.95
C THR A 4 21.15 0.51 -12.00
N GLU A 5 20.36 0.64 -13.08
CA GLU A 5 19.26 1.59 -13.14
C GLU A 5 18.38 1.32 -11.93
N THR A 6 18.54 2.14 -10.89
CA THR A 6 17.69 2.14 -9.72
C THR A 6 16.33 2.70 -10.16
N LYS A 7 15.49 1.86 -10.77
CA LYS A 7 14.07 2.14 -11.06
C LYS A 7 13.27 2.11 -9.75
N ALA A 8 13.69 2.95 -8.80
CA ALA A 8 13.06 3.11 -7.50
C ALA A 8 11.63 3.60 -7.71
N PRO A 9 10.70 3.16 -6.85
CA PRO A 9 9.34 3.62 -6.96
C PRO A 9 9.24 5.01 -6.35
N ILE A 10 8.74 5.95 -7.15
CA ILE A 10 8.46 7.30 -6.69
C ILE A 10 7.06 7.23 -6.06
N THR A 11 6.97 7.51 -4.77
CA THR A 11 5.65 7.68 -4.12
C THR A 11 5.01 8.96 -4.61
N TYR A 12 3.72 9.16 -4.34
CA TYR A 12 3.07 10.45 -4.58
C TYR A 12 3.34 11.49 -3.49
N ALA A 13 4.45 11.35 -2.73
CA ALA A 13 4.84 12.34 -1.73
C ALA A 13 4.95 13.75 -2.36
N GLY A 14 4.37 14.75 -1.72
CA GLY A 14 4.33 16.13 -2.22
C GLY A 14 3.35 16.38 -3.37
N THR A 15 2.68 15.36 -3.89
CA THR A 15 1.60 15.55 -4.87
C THR A 15 0.33 16.00 -4.15
N PRO A 16 -0.34 17.08 -4.58
CA PRO A 16 -1.63 17.48 -4.04
C PRO A 16 -2.67 16.36 -4.16
N VAL A 17 -3.46 16.14 -3.10
CA VAL A 17 -4.48 15.06 -3.07
C VAL A 17 -5.50 15.17 -4.21
N ALA A 18 -5.83 16.40 -4.63
CA ALA A 18 -6.76 16.65 -5.72
C ALA A 18 -6.26 16.09 -7.06
N ASP A 19 -4.94 16.15 -7.31
CA ASP A 19 -4.31 15.68 -8.54
C ASP A 19 -4.21 14.15 -8.63
N LEU A 20 -4.48 13.47 -7.50
CA LEU A 20 -4.48 12.03 -7.40
C LEU A 20 -5.83 11.42 -7.71
N VAL A 21 -6.93 12.16 -7.56
CA VAL A 21 -8.29 11.63 -7.80
C VAL A 21 -8.41 11.11 -9.23
N GLY A 22 -8.89 9.87 -9.37
CA GLY A 22 -9.02 9.18 -10.63
C GLY A 22 -7.77 8.43 -11.08
N ARG A 23 -6.61 8.60 -10.44
CA ARG A 23 -5.38 7.86 -10.77
C ARG A 23 -5.43 6.42 -10.27
N THR A 24 -4.73 5.56 -10.99
CA THR A 24 -4.39 4.22 -10.54
C THR A 24 -3.07 4.27 -9.78
N VAL A 25 -3.03 3.63 -8.63
CA VAL A 25 -1.90 3.63 -7.69
C VAL A 25 -1.65 2.21 -7.19
N LEU A 26 -0.46 1.98 -6.66
CA LEU A 26 -0.11 0.74 -5.98
C LEU A 26 0.05 1.01 -4.48
N VAL A 27 -0.62 0.20 -3.66
CA VAL A 27 -0.59 0.38 -2.20
C VAL A 27 -0.70 -0.97 -1.48
N ARG A 28 -0.10 -1.05 -0.29
CA ARG A 28 -0.18 -2.24 0.56
C ARG A 28 -1.35 -2.06 1.53
N PRO A 29 -2.45 -2.84 1.42
CA PRO A 29 -3.54 -2.77 2.37
C PRO A 29 -3.10 -3.21 3.77
N TYR A 30 -3.87 -2.81 4.77
CA TYR A 30 -3.82 -3.42 6.10
C TYR A 30 -4.91 -4.48 6.22
N TYR A 31 -4.64 -5.55 6.94
CA TYR A 31 -5.61 -6.57 7.34
C TYR A 31 -5.46 -6.86 8.83
N HIS A 32 -6.50 -7.42 9.42
CA HIS A 32 -6.53 -7.72 10.85
C HIS A 32 -6.22 -9.19 11.08
N VAL A 33 -5.32 -9.48 12.03
CA VAL A 33 -5.06 -10.84 12.50
C VAL A 33 -5.34 -10.95 13.99
N PRO A 34 -5.81 -12.10 14.48
CA PRO A 34 -5.97 -12.32 15.91
C PRO A 34 -4.63 -12.15 16.65
N GLU A 35 -4.64 -11.34 17.71
CA GLU A 35 -3.52 -11.21 18.63
C GLU A 35 -3.83 -11.89 19.97
N SER A 36 -5.08 -11.78 20.44
CA SER A 36 -5.56 -12.47 21.63
C SER A 36 -7.07 -12.72 21.55
N ARG A 37 -7.64 -13.34 22.60
CA ARG A 37 -9.04 -13.84 22.63
C ARG A 37 -10.12 -12.77 22.33
N SER A 38 -9.77 -11.48 22.42
CA SER A 38 -10.64 -10.35 22.05
C SER A 38 -9.88 -9.20 21.39
N CYS A 39 -8.66 -9.43 20.90
CA CYS A 39 -7.83 -8.38 20.29
C CYS A 39 -7.44 -8.78 18.87
N LEU A 40 -7.57 -7.82 17.96
CA LEU A 40 -7.04 -7.91 16.61
C LEU A 40 -5.89 -6.92 16.48
N ARG A 41 -4.79 -7.35 15.87
CA ARG A 41 -3.73 -6.43 15.44
C ARG A 41 -3.84 -6.16 13.96
N SER A 42 -3.61 -4.91 13.58
CA SER A 42 -3.51 -4.51 12.17
C SER A 42 -2.12 -4.86 11.64
N VAL A 43 -2.07 -5.51 10.48
CA VAL A 43 -0.83 -5.92 9.81
C VAL A 43 -0.85 -5.47 8.36
N ARG A 44 0.30 -4.99 7.88
CA ARG A 44 0.48 -4.56 6.48
C ARG A 44 0.65 -5.79 5.59
N SER A 45 -0.07 -5.83 4.47
CA SER A 45 0.12 -6.82 3.40
C SER A 45 1.59 -6.90 2.97
N PRO A 46 2.20 -8.07 2.76
CA PRO A 46 3.54 -8.18 2.17
C PRO A 46 3.58 -7.77 0.69
N PHE A 47 2.42 -7.70 0.02
CA PHE A 47 2.30 -7.36 -1.39
C PHE A 47 1.57 -6.02 -1.61
N THR A 48 1.93 -5.33 -2.68
CA THR A 48 1.18 -4.18 -3.20
C THR A 48 0.02 -4.66 -4.04
N PHE A 49 -1.08 -3.94 -3.97
CA PHE A 49 -2.26 -4.16 -4.79
C PHE A 49 -2.60 -2.88 -5.54
N GLU A 50 -3.14 -3.07 -6.74
CA GLU A 50 -3.67 -1.99 -7.53
C GLU A 50 -4.94 -1.44 -6.88
N ALA A 51 -5.01 -0.12 -6.81
CA ALA A 51 -6.17 0.61 -6.35
C ALA A 51 -6.38 1.86 -7.19
N ARG A 52 -7.62 2.33 -7.25
CA ARG A 52 -7.99 3.60 -7.85
C ARG A 52 -8.28 4.62 -6.77
N VAL A 53 -7.71 5.81 -6.88
CA VAL A 53 -8.05 6.92 -6.00
C VAL A 53 -9.44 7.44 -6.39
N ILE A 54 -10.38 7.42 -5.45
CA ILE A 54 -11.79 7.76 -5.71
C ILE A 54 -12.18 9.14 -5.16
N GLU A 55 -11.58 9.59 -4.06
CA GLU A 55 -11.84 10.92 -3.48
C GLU A 55 -10.65 11.42 -2.66
N ALA A 56 -10.55 12.73 -2.51
CA ALA A 56 -9.66 13.38 -1.57
C ALA A 56 -10.31 13.43 -0.18
N SER A 57 -9.52 13.24 0.87
CA SER A 57 -9.96 13.26 2.26
C SER A 57 -8.94 14.01 3.12
N GLY A 58 -9.01 15.34 3.14
CA GLY A 58 -8.04 16.19 3.82
C GLY A 58 -6.66 16.07 3.17
N GLU A 59 -5.64 15.69 3.95
CA GLU A 59 -4.28 15.42 3.45
C GLU A 59 -4.09 13.99 2.91
N MET A 60 -5.15 13.18 2.95
CA MET A 60 -5.15 11.80 2.50
C MET A 60 -6.05 11.64 1.27
N VAL A 61 -6.02 10.45 0.69
CA VAL A 61 -6.95 10.05 -0.36
C VAL A 61 -7.59 8.73 -0.01
N MET A 62 -8.86 8.57 -0.39
CA MET A 62 -9.53 7.28 -0.35
C MET A 62 -9.25 6.54 -1.66
N VAL A 63 -8.88 5.28 -1.53
CA VAL A 63 -8.67 4.39 -2.65
C VAL A 63 -9.67 3.24 -2.61
N GLU A 64 -10.01 2.73 -3.78
CA GLU A 64 -10.77 1.49 -3.97
C GLU A 64 -9.87 0.45 -4.65
N PHE A 65 -9.67 -0.69 -4.01
CA PHE A 65 -8.83 -1.76 -4.56
C PHE A 65 -9.47 -2.42 -5.78
N THR A 66 -8.71 -2.59 -6.86
CA THR A 66 -9.18 -3.24 -8.09
C THR A 66 -9.51 -4.72 -7.85
N TRP A 67 -8.74 -5.37 -6.97
CA TRP A 67 -8.99 -6.74 -6.52
C TRP A 67 -9.47 -6.75 -5.06
N ALA A 68 -10.79 -6.75 -4.89
CA ALA A 68 -11.46 -6.88 -3.59
C ALA A 68 -12.64 -7.85 -3.73
N ALA A 69 -12.34 -9.13 -3.93
CA ALA A 69 -13.35 -10.17 -3.78
C ALA A 69 -13.85 -10.22 -2.32
N ASP A 70 -15.03 -10.77 -2.08
CA ASP A 70 -15.58 -10.89 -0.71
C ASP A 70 -14.69 -11.71 0.23
N SER A 71 -13.77 -12.50 -0.32
CA SER A 71 -12.76 -13.27 0.41
C SER A 71 -11.47 -12.49 0.74
N ALA A 72 -11.34 -11.24 0.29
CA ALA A 72 -10.15 -10.43 0.58
C ALA A 72 -10.09 -10.11 2.08
N PRO A 73 -8.93 -10.27 2.74
CA PRO A 73 -8.80 -10.01 4.17
C PRO A 73 -8.73 -8.51 4.54
N TRP A 74 -8.88 -7.62 3.55
CA TRP A 74 -8.90 -6.16 3.71
C TRP A 74 -10.20 -5.56 3.18
N ASN A 75 -10.53 -4.36 3.68
CA ASN A 75 -11.66 -3.60 3.19
C ASN A 75 -11.47 -3.21 1.72
N LYS A 76 -12.55 -3.23 0.94
CA LYS A 76 -12.56 -2.79 -0.47
C LYS A 76 -12.05 -1.35 -0.64
N ARG A 77 -12.24 -0.51 0.38
CA ARG A 77 -11.77 0.88 0.41
C ARG A 77 -10.92 1.14 1.64
N ALA A 78 -9.91 1.98 1.49
CA ALA A 78 -9.04 2.44 2.56
C ALA A 78 -8.51 3.84 2.28
N VAL A 79 -8.07 4.53 3.33
CA VAL A 79 -7.53 5.89 3.25
C VAL A 79 -6.02 5.84 3.45
N PHE A 80 -5.28 6.55 2.61
CA PHE A 80 -3.81 6.58 2.63
C PHE A 80 -3.29 7.99 2.42
N TYR A 81 -2.12 8.28 2.98
CA TYR A 81 -1.38 9.48 2.60
C TYR A 81 -0.74 9.31 1.21
N PRO A 82 -0.58 10.39 0.43
CA PRO A 82 0.14 10.35 -0.85
C PRO A 82 1.54 9.71 -0.77
N LYS A 83 2.25 9.91 0.35
CA LYS A 83 3.57 9.29 0.61
C LYS A 83 3.53 7.77 0.77
N GLU A 84 2.35 7.17 0.92
CA GLU A 84 2.16 5.72 1.00
C GLU A 84 1.72 5.10 -0.33
N LEU A 85 1.31 5.93 -1.29
CA LEU A 85 0.86 5.52 -2.61
C LEU A 85 2.05 5.47 -3.56
N HIS A 86 2.19 4.36 -4.26
CA HIS A 86 3.25 4.16 -5.23
C HIS A 86 2.74 4.37 -6.66
N GLN A 87 3.60 4.93 -7.50
CA GLN A 87 3.34 5.03 -8.94
C GLN A 87 3.32 3.64 -9.60
N THR A 88 2.42 3.45 -10.57
CA THR A 88 2.18 2.16 -11.25
C THR A 88 3.33 1.68 -12.14
N ALA A 89 4.28 2.56 -12.51
CA ALA A 89 5.40 2.24 -13.39
C ALA A 89 6.73 1.90 -12.65
N GLY A 90 6.73 1.86 -11.32
CA GLY A 90 7.94 1.65 -10.50
C GLY A 90 8.25 0.18 -10.17
N TRP A 91 9.49 -0.13 -9.79
CA TRP A 91 9.87 -1.45 -9.23
C TRP A 91 10.04 -1.33 -7.71
N PHE A 92 9.44 -2.24 -6.92
CA PHE A 92 9.17 -2.01 -5.48
C PHE A 92 10.07 -2.77 -4.49
N ARG A 93 11.00 -3.60 -4.96
CA ARG A 93 11.69 -4.56 -4.09
C ARG A 93 12.66 -3.94 -3.06
N ILE A 94 12.99 -2.64 -3.17
CA ILE A 94 14.02 -1.97 -2.33
C ILE A 94 13.59 -0.54 -1.94
N CYS A 95 12.29 -0.24 -1.87
CA CYS A 95 11.86 1.09 -1.45
C CYS A 95 11.93 1.23 0.08
N GLU A 96 12.59 2.28 0.57
CA GLU A 96 12.66 2.60 2.01
C GLU A 96 11.56 3.56 2.47
N CYS A 97 10.55 3.83 1.62
CA CYS A 97 9.48 4.74 1.99
C CYS A 97 8.68 4.18 3.19
N PRO A 98 7.97 5.04 3.95
CA PRO A 98 7.17 4.59 5.09
C PRO A 98 6.15 3.48 4.76
N ALA A 99 5.67 3.40 3.52
CA ALA A 99 4.77 2.31 3.11
C ALA A 99 5.48 0.96 2.89
N CYS A 100 6.79 0.96 2.66
CA CYS A 100 7.62 -0.24 2.53
C CYS A 100 8.38 -0.59 3.81
N ALA A 101 8.79 0.39 4.60
CA ALA A 101 9.53 0.23 5.85
C ALA A 101 8.72 -0.36 7.02
N GLY A 102 7.44 -0.68 6.82
CA GLY A 102 6.65 -1.44 7.80
C GLY A 102 7.06 -2.90 7.77
N ASP A 103 7.59 -3.39 8.90
CA ASP A 103 7.97 -4.79 9.15
C ASP A 103 6.89 -5.74 8.62
N GLY A 104 7.11 -6.26 7.41
CA GLY A 104 6.24 -7.26 6.82
C GLY A 104 6.24 -8.52 7.69
N ILE A 105 5.18 -9.32 7.61
CA ILE A 105 5.23 -10.67 8.16
C ILE A 105 6.36 -11.41 7.47
N TYR A 106 7.43 -11.70 8.20
CA TYR A 106 8.40 -12.70 7.81
C TYR A 106 7.66 -14.03 7.78
N GLU A 107 7.68 -14.71 6.63
CA GLU A 107 7.20 -16.07 6.50
C GLU A 107 7.98 -16.94 7.49
N HIS A 108 7.37 -17.25 8.64
CA HIS A 108 7.93 -18.26 9.54
C HIS A 108 7.74 -19.60 8.84
N ARG A 109 8.80 -20.09 8.20
CA ARG A 109 8.88 -21.51 7.83
C ARG A 109 8.84 -22.30 9.12
N GLY A 110 7.71 -22.95 9.36
CA GLY A 110 7.47 -23.72 10.56
C GLY A 110 8.54 -24.79 10.82
N ALA A 111 8.76 -25.04 12.11
CA ALA A 111 9.08 -26.34 12.67
C ALA A 111 8.26 -26.47 13.95
#